data_AF-A0AAW9I5M6-F1
#
_entry.id   AF-A0AAW9I5M6-F1
#
_cell.length_a   1.000
_cell.length_b   1.000
_cell.length_c   1.000
_cell.angle_alpha   90.00
_cell.angle_beta   90.00
_cell.angle_gamma   90.00
#
_symmetry.space_group_name_H-M   'P 1'
#
loop_
_entity.id
_entity.type
_entity.pdbx_description
1 polymer ?
#
loop_
_entity_poly.entity_id
_entity_poly.type
_entity_poly.pdbx_seq_one_letter_code
_entity_poly.pdbx_strand_id
1 'polypeptide(L)'
;VRTRCKELGVNVALSQVWAKGGEGGVELAQEVLRLCEQENDFQFCYEDDLTLAEKIEAIATKIYGADGVNFTPQAKKELTRLEGLGFGSMPVCIAKTQYSLTDDLTKLGRPTGFNITVRQVT
;
A
#
# COMPACT_ATOMS: atom_id res chain seq x y z
N VAL A 1 -13.91 9.37 -14.94
CA VAL A 1 -13.85 8.30 -13.91
C VAL A 1 -14.47 7.01 -14.41
N ARG A 2 -15.80 6.93 -14.61
CA ARG A 2 -16.48 5.67 -15.05
C ARG A 2 -15.84 5.01 -16.28
N THR A 3 -15.56 5.77 -17.35
CA THR A 3 -14.90 5.26 -18.56
C THR A 3 -13.54 4.64 -18.27
N ARG A 4 -12.68 5.36 -17.54
CA ARG A 4 -11.33 4.90 -17.20
C ARG A 4 -11.33 3.67 -16.28
N CYS A 5 -12.24 3.61 -15.30
CA CYS A 5 -12.39 2.43 -14.45
C CYS A 5 -12.84 1.21 -15.25
N LYS A 6 -13.78 1.40 -16.19
CA LYS A 6 -14.25 0.33 -17.08
C LYS A 6 -13.13 -0.21 -17.98
N GLU A 7 -12.27 0.65 -18.51
CA GLU A 7 -11.07 0.24 -19.27
C GLU A 7 -10.11 -0.64 -18.45
N LEU A 8 -10.09 -0.46 -17.13
CA LEU A 8 -9.31 -1.26 -16.19
C LEU A 8 -10.08 -2.47 -15.64
N GLY A 9 -11.29 -2.74 -16.15
CA GLY A 9 -12.12 -3.86 -15.70
C GLY A 9 -12.81 -3.66 -14.34
N VAL A 10 -12.91 -2.42 -13.85
CA VAL A 10 -13.49 -2.10 -12.53
C VAL A 10 -14.81 -1.33 -12.67
N ASN A 11 -15.84 -1.78 -11.97
CA ASN A 11 -17.13 -1.11 -11.89
C ASN A 11 -17.07 0.12 -10.97
N VAL A 12 -18.01 1.05 -11.16
CA VAL A 12 -18.12 2.28 -10.37
C VAL A 12 -19.57 2.46 -9.95
N ALA A 13 -19.79 2.69 -8.66
CA ALA A 13 -21.08 3.06 -8.08
C ALA A 13 -21.01 4.46 -7.46
N LEU A 14 -22.01 5.31 -7.69
CA LEU A 14 -22.03 6.64 -7.10
C LEU A 14 -22.64 6.57 -5.70
N SER A 15 -21.86 6.95 -4.69
CA SER A 15 -22.37 7.04 -3.31
C SER A 15 -22.90 8.45 -3.01
N GLN A 16 -24.18 8.53 -2.63
CA GLN A 16 -24.85 9.75 -2.16
C GLN A 16 -25.25 9.63 -0.68
N VAL A 17 -24.62 8.72 0.08
CA VAL A 17 -25.01 8.40 1.47
C VAL A 17 -25.00 9.59 2.42
N TRP A 18 -24.14 10.59 2.14
CA TRP A 18 -24.09 11.81 2.95
C TRP A 18 -25.42 12.59 2.91
N ALA A 19 -26.06 12.67 1.74
CA ALA A 19 -27.32 13.41 1.56
C ALA A 19 -28.57 12.53 1.70
N LYS A 20 -28.46 11.22 1.43
CA LYS A 20 -29.61 10.30 1.31
C LYS A 20 -29.59 9.14 2.31
N GLY A 21 -28.66 9.14 3.26
CA GLY A 21 -28.48 8.01 4.19
C GLY A 21 -28.25 6.69 3.45
N GLY A 22 -28.79 5.59 3.96
CA GLY A 22 -28.59 4.26 3.37
C GLY A 22 -29.05 4.11 1.93
N GLU A 23 -30.12 4.81 1.53
CA GLU A 23 -30.66 4.74 0.15
C GLU A 23 -29.62 5.18 -0.89
N GLY A 24 -28.83 6.21 -0.56
CA GLY A 24 -27.77 6.72 -1.43
C GLY A 24 -26.58 5.77 -1.63
N GLY A 25 -26.56 4.63 -0.93
CA GLY A 25 -25.48 3.63 -1.01
C GLY A 25 -25.92 2.29 -1.60
N VAL A 26 -27.18 2.13 -2.01
CA VAL A 26 -27.71 0.83 -2.49
C VAL A 26 -26.95 0.30 -3.71
N GLU A 27 -26.63 1.17 -4.69
CA GLU A 27 -25.83 0.79 -5.87
C GLU A 27 -24.45 0.24 -5.45
N LEU A 28 -23.78 0.90 -4.50
CA LEU A 28 -22.49 0.45 -3.97
C LEU A 28 -22.63 -0.87 -3.20
N ALA A 29 -23.67 -1.01 -2.36
CA ALA A 29 -23.91 -2.21 -1.58
C ALA A 29 -24.15 -3.44 -2.47
N GLN A 30 -24.94 -3.29 -3.54
CA GLN A 30 -25.18 -4.36 -4.51
C GLN A 30 -23.90 -4.78 -5.23
N GLU A 31 -23.04 -3.82 -5.60
CA GLU A 31 -21.76 -4.14 -6.25
C GLU A 31 -20.79 -4.86 -5.30
N VAL A 32 -20.77 -4.49 -4.01
CA VAL A 32 -19.99 -5.21 -2.98
C VAL A 32 -20.52 -6.64 -2.80
N LEU A 33 -21.83 -6.83 -2.68
CA LEU A 33 -22.42 -8.18 -2.58
C LEU A 33 -22.07 -9.05 -3.78
N ARG A 34 -22.16 -8.48 -5.00
CA ARG A 34 -21.76 -9.16 -6.23
C ARG A 34 -20.30 -9.61 -6.18
N LEU A 35 -19.38 -8.78 -5.67
CA LEU A 35 -17.96 -9.12 -5.53
C LEU A 35 -17.71 -10.19 -4.46
N CYS A 36 -18.48 -10.21 -3.37
CA CYS A 36 -18.38 -11.24 -2.33
C CYS A 36 -18.75 -12.65 -2.83
N GLU A 37 -19.52 -12.75 -3.91
CA GLU A 37 -19.89 -14.02 -4.54
C GLU A 37 -18.87 -14.51 -5.58
N GLN A 38 -17.80 -13.75 -5.84
CA GLN A 38 -16.74 -14.12 -6.80
C GLN A 38 -15.55 -14.78 -6.12
N GLU A 39 -14.88 -15.66 -6.86
CA GLU A 39 -13.57 -16.19 -6.47
C GLU A 39 -12.52 -15.06 -6.46
N ASN A 40 -11.52 -15.19 -5.59
CA ASN A 40 -10.42 -14.24 -5.48
C ASN A 40 -9.09 -14.97 -5.24
N ASP A 41 -8.02 -14.40 -5.79
CA ASP A 41 -6.64 -14.90 -5.66
C ASP A 41 -5.84 -13.97 -4.74
N PHE A 42 -6.29 -13.81 -3.50
CA PHE A 42 -5.63 -12.94 -2.52
C PHE A 42 -4.20 -13.42 -2.21
N GLN A 43 -3.24 -12.50 -2.25
CA GLN A 43 -1.85 -12.72 -1.88
C GLN A 43 -1.32 -11.53 -1.06
N PHE A 44 -0.41 -11.80 -0.13
CA PHE A 44 0.32 -10.76 0.58
C PHE A 44 1.38 -10.10 -0.32
N CYS A 45 1.80 -8.89 0.04
CA CYS A 45 2.81 -8.15 -0.73
C CYS A 45 4.20 -8.85 -0.72
N TYR A 46 4.46 -9.63 0.32
CA TYR A 46 5.72 -10.34 0.58
C TYR A 46 5.46 -11.57 1.45
N GLU A 47 6.43 -12.48 1.47
CA GLU A 47 6.47 -13.66 2.34
C GLU A 47 7.14 -13.34 3.69
N ASP A 48 6.86 -14.15 4.72
CA ASP A 48 7.36 -13.91 6.10
C ASP A 48 8.86 -14.17 6.27
N ASP A 49 9.47 -14.96 5.37
CA ASP A 49 10.87 -15.39 5.42
C ASP A 49 11.87 -14.36 4.87
N LEU A 50 11.38 -13.28 4.27
CA LEU A 50 12.21 -12.16 3.83
C LEU A 50 12.81 -11.40 5.02
N THR A 51 14.00 -10.82 4.80
CA THR A 51 14.60 -9.87 5.76
C THR A 51 13.73 -8.64 5.94
N LEU A 52 13.91 -7.90 7.04
CA LEU A 52 13.14 -6.68 7.28
C LEU A 52 13.37 -5.64 6.18
N ALA A 53 14.60 -5.57 5.65
CA ALA A 53 14.95 -4.68 4.55
C ALA A 53 14.21 -5.07 3.25
N GLU A 54 14.16 -6.37 2.91
CA GLU A 54 13.45 -6.87 1.73
C GLU A 54 11.94 -6.69 1.83
N LYS A 55 11.35 -6.84 3.02
CA LYS A 55 9.93 -6.54 3.27
C LYS A 55 9.61 -5.08 3.00
N ILE A 56 10.46 -4.15 3.47
CA ILE A 56 10.32 -2.72 3.21
C ILE A 56 10.44 -2.42 1.71
N GLU A 57 11.43 -3.01 1.04
CA GLU A 57 11.66 -2.90 -0.41
C GLU A 57 10.45 -3.41 -1.22
N ALA A 58 9.87 -4.54 -0.82
CA ALA A 58 8.69 -5.12 -1.47
C ALA A 58 7.49 -4.16 -1.43
N ILE A 59 7.22 -3.53 -0.28
CA ILE A 59 6.16 -2.52 -0.19
C ILE A 59 6.48 -1.32 -1.09
N ALA A 60 7.70 -0.80 -1.03
CA ALA A 60 8.10 0.38 -1.79
C ALA A 60 7.95 0.18 -3.30
N THR A 61 8.41 -0.96 -3.82
CA THR A 61 8.39 -1.27 -5.24
C THR A 61 7.02 -1.71 -5.73
N LYS A 62 6.35 -2.65 -5.04
CA LYS A 62 5.07 -3.23 -5.50
C LYS A 62 3.86 -2.33 -5.23
N ILE A 63 3.83 -1.63 -4.09
CA ILE A 63 2.67 -0.81 -3.70
C ILE A 63 2.87 0.63 -4.11
N TYR A 64 3.99 1.25 -3.72
CA TYR A 64 4.21 2.67 -3.98
C TYR A 64 4.67 2.95 -5.41
N GLY A 65 5.33 1.99 -6.06
CA GLY A 65 5.91 2.16 -7.39
C GLY A 65 7.25 2.91 -7.36
N ALA A 66 7.99 2.78 -6.26
CA ALA A 66 9.35 3.27 -6.15
C ALA A 66 10.32 2.39 -6.95
N ASP A 67 11.46 2.94 -7.35
CA ASP A 67 12.57 2.20 -7.95
C ASP A 67 13.35 1.40 -6.89
N GLY A 68 13.24 1.81 -5.62
CA GLY A 68 13.73 1.08 -4.45
C GLY A 68 13.82 1.91 -3.16
N VAL A 69 14.64 1.44 -2.21
CA VAL A 69 14.77 2.05 -0.88
C VAL A 69 16.22 2.42 -0.54
N ASN A 70 16.40 3.64 -0.04
CA ASN A 70 17.63 4.14 0.55
C ASN A 70 17.56 4.05 2.07
N PHE A 71 18.42 3.25 2.68
CA PHE A 71 18.55 3.16 4.13
C PHE A 71 19.71 4.03 4.63
N THR A 72 19.42 4.90 5.60
CA THR A 72 20.49 5.62 6.32
C THR A 72 21.39 4.66 7.08
N PRO A 73 22.63 5.06 7.43
CA PRO A 73 23.51 4.23 8.27
C PRO A 73 22.87 3.85 9.62
N GLN A 74 22.03 4.72 10.18
CA GLN A 74 21.28 4.44 11.41
C GLN A 74 20.25 3.32 11.18
N ALA A 75 19.40 3.45 10.17
CA ALA A 75 18.39 2.44 9.85
C ALA A 75 19.01 1.07 9.59
N LYS A 76 20.15 1.00 8.89
CA LYS A 76 20.87 -0.27 8.65
C LYS A 76 21.32 -0.95 9.95
N LYS A 77 21.83 -0.17 10.92
CA LYS A 77 22.23 -0.70 12.24
C LYS A 77 21.02 -1.18 13.03
N GLU A 78 19.91 -0.44 12.98
CA GLU A 78 18.67 -0.81 13.66
C GLU A 78 18.04 -2.07 13.09
N LEU A 79 18.01 -2.23 11.77
CA LEU A 79 17.55 -3.45 11.09
C LEU A 79 18.39 -4.66 11.53
N THR A 80 19.71 -4.55 11.44
CA THR A 80 20.63 -5.62 11.87
C THR A 80 20.41 -5.99 13.34
N ARG A 81 20.22 -4.99 14.20
CA ARG A 81 19.95 -5.21 15.63
C ARG A 81 18.62 -5.94 15.85
N LEU A 82 17.55 -5.52 15.19
CA LEU A 82 16.23 -6.12 15.33
C LEU A 82 16.22 -7.58 14.83
N GLU A 83 16.87 -7.84 13.70
CA GLU A 83 17.04 -9.20 13.19
C GLU A 83 17.86 -10.07 14.16
N GLY A 84 18.96 -9.54 14.70
CA GLY A 84 19.76 -10.23 15.72
C GLY A 84 19.02 -10.49 17.05
N LEU A 85 17.96 -9.73 17.33
CA LEU A 85 17.07 -9.94 18.49
C LEU A 85 15.92 -10.93 18.20
N GLY A 86 15.84 -11.48 16.98
CA GLY A 86 14.82 -12.44 16.58
C GLY A 86 13.53 -11.81 16.03
N PHE A 87 13.53 -10.51 15.70
CA PHE A 87 12.35 -9.83 15.12
C PHE A 87 12.27 -9.91 13.59
N GLY A 88 13.20 -10.60 12.92
CA GLY A 88 13.29 -10.63 11.46
C GLY A 88 12.03 -11.15 10.74
N SER A 89 11.29 -12.06 11.38
CA SER A 89 10.05 -12.61 10.81
C SER A 89 8.83 -11.72 11.00
N MET A 90 8.93 -10.62 11.75
CA MET A 90 7.78 -9.73 11.95
C MET A 90 7.38 -9.01 10.64
N PRO A 91 6.08 -8.69 10.47
CA PRO A 91 5.63 -7.81 9.40
C PRO A 91 6.13 -6.38 9.64
N VAL A 92 6.25 -5.60 8.56
CA VAL A 92 6.72 -4.22 8.62
C VAL A 92 5.58 -3.21 8.51
N CYS A 93 5.68 -2.11 9.26
CA CYS A 93 4.78 -0.96 9.18
C CYS A 93 5.54 0.28 8.69
N ILE A 94 5.16 0.84 7.56
CA ILE A 94 5.85 2.00 6.96
C ILE A 94 5.18 3.29 7.43
N ALA A 95 5.86 4.03 8.28
CA ALA A 95 5.46 5.39 8.66
C ALA A 95 5.95 6.40 7.61
N LYS A 96 5.03 6.92 6.78
CA LYS A 96 5.31 7.96 5.78
C LYS A 96 4.13 8.93 5.62
N THR A 97 4.32 9.99 4.82
CA THR A 97 3.21 10.89 4.48
C THR A 97 2.10 10.16 3.72
N GLN A 98 0.85 10.46 4.06
CA GLN A 98 -0.35 9.90 3.42
C GLN A 98 -0.76 10.62 2.12
N TYR A 99 -0.20 11.81 1.85
CA TYR A 99 -0.61 12.66 0.72
C TYR A 99 0.00 12.25 -0.62
N SER A 100 1.02 11.40 -0.60
CA SER A 100 1.79 10.99 -1.77
C SER A 100 2.07 9.49 -1.71
N LEU A 101 2.35 8.87 -2.84
CA LEU A 101 2.94 7.52 -2.87
C LEU A 101 4.42 7.53 -2.47
N THR A 102 5.12 8.63 -2.69
CA THR A 102 6.51 8.83 -2.25
C THR A 102 6.57 9.19 -0.75
N ASP A 103 7.77 9.46 -0.25
CA ASP A 103 8.02 10.07 1.07
C ASP A 103 8.03 11.62 1.05
N ASP A 104 7.66 12.22 -0.09
CA ASP A 104 7.52 13.67 -0.32
C ASP A 104 6.05 14.01 -0.57
N LEU A 105 5.46 14.79 0.34
CA LEU A 105 4.03 15.12 0.35
C LEU A 105 3.57 15.92 -0.88
N THR A 106 4.49 16.53 -1.61
CA THR A 106 4.15 17.41 -2.75
C THR A 106 3.96 16.66 -4.06
N LYS A 107 4.40 15.39 -4.14
CA LYS A 107 4.32 14.57 -5.35
C LYS A 107 2.97 13.86 -5.47
N LEU A 108 2.03 14.48 -6.16
CA LEU A 108 0.67 13.96 -6.33
C LEU A 108 0.52 13.02 -7.54
N GLY A 109 -0.57 12.25 -7.57
CA GLY A 109 -0.89 11.35 -8.69
C GLY A 109 -0.14 10.02 -8.64
N ARG A 110 0.43 9.60 -9.78
CA ARG A 110 1.25 8.37 -9.90
C ARG A 110 2.70 8.74 -10.27
N PRO A 111 3.54 9.14 -9.29
CA PRO A 111 4.94 9.46 -9.54
C PRO A 111 5.73 8.21 -9.95
N THR A 112 6.85 8.42 -10.65
CA THR A 112 7.79 7.39 -11.09
C THR A 112 9.22 7.91 -10.92
N GLY A 113 10.23 7.04 -10.96
CA GLY A 113 11.63 7.48 -10.91
C GLY A 113 12.06 7.97 -9.52
N PHE A 114 11.55 7.37 -8.45
CA PHE A 114 11.78 7.81 -7.07
C PHE A 114 12.17 6.65 -6.17
N ASN A 115 12.97 6.95 -5.14
CA ASN A 115 13.29 6.02 -4.05
C ASN A 115 12.63 6.49 -2.75
N ILE A 116 12.31 5.55 -1.86
CA ILE A 116 11.91 5.86 -0.49
C ILE A 116 13.15 5.94 0.40
N THR A 117 13.22 6.90 1.33
CA THR A 117 14.33 7.01 2.28
C THR A 117 13.91 6.61 3.69
N VAL A 118 14.44 5.50 4.19
CA VAL A 118 14.21 5.03 5.57
C VAL A 118 15.30 5.61 6.47
N ARG A 119 14.88 6.46 7.41
CA ARG A 119 15.79 7.18 8.31
C ARG A 119 16.03 6.45 9.63
N GLN A 120 15.02 5.73 10.09
CA GLN A 120 15.00 5.03 11.39
C GLN A 120 14.05 3.82 11.29
N VAL A 121 14.32 2.79 12.11
CA VAL A 121 13.50 1.60 12.32
C VAL A 121 13.39 1.32 13.82
N THR A 122 12.19 1.01 14.29
CA THR A 122 11.87 0.83 15.72
C THR A 122 11.20 -0.51 15.96
#